data_AF-A0AAQ1GNM5-F1
#
_entry.id   AF-A0AAQ1GNM5-F1
#
_cell.length_a   1.000
_cell.length_b   1.000
_cell.length_c   1.000
_cell.angle_alpha   90.00
_cell.angle_beta   90.00
_cell.angle_gamma   90.00
#
_symmetry.space_group_name_H-M   'P 1'
#
loop_
_entity.id
_entity.type
_entity.pdbx_description
1 polymer ?
#
loop_
_entity_poly.entity_id
_entity_poly.type
_entity_poly.pdbx_seq_one_letter_code
_entity_poly.pdbx_strand_id
1 'polypeptide(L)'
;MQPAVRRRSRQNSALAALVCAALLITTFVLAEMKPWSRKPTEAGLCADHPPQWREKALRGKIAAATAPAFASKQFAIQPGSHWDDEARHWVVPFRTPDQRAASPNFSALIDCTGAVVVQGGNGA
;
A
#
# COMPACT_ATOMS: atom_id res chain seq x y z
N MET A 1 -45.86 -26.01 56.13
CA MET A 1 -45.58 -25.51 54.77
C MET A 1 -44.65 -24.31 54.86
N GLN A 2 -43.41 -24.42 54.41
CA GLN A 2 -42.49 -23.29 54.20
C GLN A 2 -41.84 -23.50 52.83
N PRO A 3 -41.93 -22.55 51.88
CA PRO A 3 -41.25 -22.69 50.61
C PRO A 3 -39.76 -22.38 50.77
N ALA A 4 -38.92 -23.33 50.36
CA ALA A 4 -37.49 -23.12 50.18
C ALA A 4 -37.27 -22.10 49.04
N VAL A 5 -37.03 -20.84 49.40
CA VAL A 5 -36.67 -19.78 48.45
C VAL A 5 -35.29 -20.12 47.86
N ARG A 6 -35.27 -20.63 46.63
CA ARG A 6 -34.06 -20.90 45.83
C ARG A 6 -33.25 -19.61 45.63
N ARG A 7 -32.29 -19.37 46.52
CA ARG A 7 -31.30 -18.28 46.43
C ARG A 7 -30.05 -18.77 45.68
N ARG A 8 -30.16 -19.14 44.40
CA ARG A 8 -29.02 -19.67 43.60
C ARG A 8 -28.88 -19.14 42.16
N SER A 9 -29.59 -18.08 41.77
CA SER A 9 -29.60 -17.60 40.37
C SER A 9 -28.77 -16.33 40.11
N ARG A 10 -28.33 -15.58 41.13
CA ARG A 10 -27.63 -14.30 40.94
C ARG A 10 -26.13 -14.43 40.58
N GLN A 11 -25.43 -15.46 41.05
CA GLN A 11 -23.98 -15.60 40.82
C GLN A 11 -23.64 -15.91 39.35
N ASN A 12 -24.42 -16.78 38.68
CA ASN A 12 -24.15 -17.13 37.28
C ASN A 12 -24.41 -15.96 36.33
N SER A 13 -25.38 -15.11 36.66
CA SER A 13 -25.72 -13.91 35.89
C SER A 13 -24.61 -12.86 35.95
N ALA A 14 -23.96 -12.69 37.11
CA ALA A 14 -22.83 -11.78 37.28
C ALA A 14 -21.57 -12.24 36.53
N LEU A 15 -21.30 -13.55 36.53
CA LEU A 15 -20.20 -14.15 35.76
C LEU A 15 -20.40 -13.98 34.25
N ALA A 16 -21.62 -14.23 33.76
CA ALA A 16 -21.94 -14.04 32.34
C ALA A 16 -21.79 -12.57 31.90
N ALA A 17 -22.21 -11.63 32.75
CA ALA A 17 -22.06 -10.20 32.48
C ALA A 17 -20.58 -9.75 32.43
N LEU A 18 -19.75 -10.28 33.32
CA LEU A 18 -18.30 -10.00 33.32
C LEU A 18 -17.62 -10.54 32.06
N VAL A 19 -17.97 -11.75 31.63
CA VAL A 19 -17.44 -12.34 30.39
C VAL A 19 -17.87 -11.52 29.18
N CYS A 20 -19.14 -11.08 29.12
CA CYS A 20 -19.63 -10.24 28.03
C CYS A 20 -18.93 -8.87 28.01
N ALA A 21 -18.75 -8.23 29.18
CA ALA A 21 -18.03 -6.96 29.28
C ALA A 21 -16.57 -7.09 28.83
N ALA A 22 -15.88 -8.17 29.26
CA ALA A 22 -14.52 -8.45 28.83
C ALA A 22 -14.44 -8.67 27.31
N LEU A 23 -15.39 -9.42 26.71
CA LEU A 23 -15.44 -9.62 25.26
C LEU A 23 -15.64 -8.31 24.49
N LEU A 24 -16.55 -7.44 24.96
CA LEU A 24 -16.79 -6.12 24.36
C LEU A 24 -15.54 -5.24 24.40
N ILE A 25 -14.86 -5.18 25.54
CA ILE A 25 -13.60 -4.44 25.70
C ILE A 25 -12.52 -5.01 24.77
N THR A 26 -12.38 -6.34 24.72
CA THR A 26 -11.39 -7.00 23.86
C THR A 26 -11.66 -6.71 22.38
N THR A 27 -12.91 -6.74 21.93
CA THR A 27 -13.26 -6.36 20.55
C THR A 27 -12.98 -4.90 20.26
N PHE A 28 -13.21 -4.00 21.22
CA PHE A 28 -12.92 -2.57 21.05
C PHE A 28 -11.41 -2.32 20.94
N VAL A 29 -10.62 -2.94 21.81
CA VAL A 29 -9.14 -2.87 21.77
C VAL A 29 -8.60 -3.46 20.46
N LEU A 30 -9.14 -4.58 19.98
CA LEU A 30 -8.75 -5.15 18.68
C LEU A 30 -9.17 -4.27 17.49
N ALA A 31 -10.30 -3.57 17.57
CA ALA A 31 -10.74 -2.63 16.56
C ALA A 31 -9.85 -1.38 16.52
N GLU A 32 -9.44 -0.87 17.68
CA GLU A 32 -8.52 0.28 17.82
C GLU A 32 -7.06 -0.06 17.46
N MET A 33 -6.62 -1.31 17.63
CA MET A 33 -5.29 -1.74 17.17
C MET A 33 -5.21 -1.94 15.64
N LYS A 34 -6.35 -2.19 14.98
CA LYS A 34 -6.41 -2.41 13.52
C LYS A 34 -5.94 -1.22 12.67
N PRO A 35 -6.27 0.06 12.98
CA PRO A 35 -5.72 1.19 12.23
C PRO A 35 -4.20 1.37 12.40
N TRP A 36 -3.60 0.90 13.51
CA TRP A 36 -2.15 0.98 13.75
C TRP A 36 -1.36 -0.16 13.12
N SER A 37 -2.04 -1.24 12.71
CA SER A 37 -1.44 -2.41 12.05
C SER A 37 -1.56 -2.38 10.51
N ARG A 38 -2.10 -1.29 9.92
CA ARG A 38 -2.03 -1.12 8.47
C ARG A 38 -0.55 -1.10 8.09
N LYS A 39 -0.13 -2.06 7.25
CA LYS A 39 1.24 -2.08 6.74
C LYS A 39 1.55 -0.69 6.15
N PRO A 40 2.79 -0.18 6.23
CA PRO A 40 3.12 1.16 5.72
C PRO A 40 2.66 1.35 4.27
N THR A 41 2.67 0.28 3.47
CA THR A 41 2.15 0.24 2.09
C THR A 41 0.65 0.58 1.98
N GLU A 42 -0.19 0.17 2.94
CA GLU A 42 -1.62 0.53 3.02
C GLU A 42 -1.85 1.97 3.51
N ALA A 43 -0.84 2.57 4.16
CA ALA A 43 -0.81 4.00 4.49
C ALA A 43 -0.25 4.86 3.34
N GLY A 44 0.10 4.24 2.20
CA GLY A 44 0.74 4.91 1.08
C GLY A 44 2.19 5.31 1.35
N LEU A 45 2.86 4.66 2.30
CA LEU A 45 4.27 4.90 2.63
C LEU A 45 5.10 3.70 2.17
N CYS A 46 5.95 3.94 1.18
CA CYS A 46 6.82 2.91 0.61
C CYS A 46 8.20 3.45 0.21
N ALA A 47 8.66 4.48 0.91
CA ALA A 47 10.00 5.04 0.77
C ALA A 47 11.13 4.01 0.97
N ASP A 48 10.86 2.90 1.68
CA ASP A 48 11.84 1.84 1.93
C ASP A 48 11.83 0.73 0.87
N HIS A 49 10.99 0.82 -0.17
CA HIS A 49 10.99 -0.21 -1.21
C HIS A 49 12.33 -0.27 -1.97
N PRO A 50 12.88 -1.49 -2.18
CA PRO A 50 14.17 -1.63 -2.82
C PRO A 50 14.13 -1.18 -4.29
N PRO A 51 15.29 -0.80 -4.88
CA PRO A 51 15.38 -0.46 -6.31
C PRO A 51 14.77 -1.52 -7.23
N GLN A 52 14.96 -2.80 -6.91
CA GLN A 52 14.44 -3.94 -7.68
C GLN A 52 12.91 -3.96 -7.76
N TRP A 53 12.22 -3.50 -6.71
CA TRP A 53 10.76 -3.43 -6.71
C TRP A 53 10.28 -2.36 -7.70
N ARG A 54 10.94 -1.19 -7.71
CA ARG A 54 10.65 -0.09 -8.66
C ARG A 54 10.88 -0.52 -10.10
N GLU A 55 11.99 -1.20 -10.35
CA GLU A 55 12.30 -1.73 -11.67
C GLU A 55 11.26 -2.75 -12.13
N LYS A 56 10.82 -3.66 -11.24
CA LYS A 56 9.78 -4.65 -11.55
C LYS A 56 8.43 -3.97 -11.88
N ALA A 57 8.02 -2.97 -11.11
CA ALA A 57 6.80 -2.21 -11.36
C ALA A 57 6.85 -1.50 -12.71
N LEU A 58 7.94 -0.79 -12.99
CA LEU A 58 8.15 -0.11 -14.28
C LEU A 58 8.17 -1.10 -15.44
N ARG A 59 8.86 -2.24 -15.29
CA ARG A 59 8.88 -3.30 -16.31
C ARG A 59 7.49 -3.84 -16.61
N GLY A 60 6.67 -4.06 -15.58
CA GLY A 60 5.27 -4.47 -15.76
C GLY A 60 4.47 -3.46 -16.58
N LYS A 61 4.64 -2.17 -16.30
CA LYS A 61 3.98 -1.09 -17.06
C LYS A 61 4.42 -1.05 -18.51
N ILE A 62 5.73 -1.07 -18.77
CA ILE A 62 6.30 -1.01 -20.13
C ILE A 62 5.93 -2.25 -20.94
N ALA A 63 5.93 -3.44 -20.32
CA ALA A 63 5.50 -4.67 -20.96
C ALA A 63 4.06 -4.57 -21.49
N ALA A 64 3.15 -4.00 -20.69
CA ALA A 64 1.74 -3.81 -21.05
C ALA A 64 1.45 -2.59 -21.94
N ALA A 65 2.38 -1.63 -22.05
CA ALA A 65 2.14 -0.37 -22.75
C ALA A 65 2.13 -0.53 -24.28
N THR A 66 1.16 0.07 -24.97
CA THR A 66 1.04 0.01 -26.44
C THR A 66 1.55 1.27 -27.15
N ALA A 67 1.98 2.29 -26.40
CA ALA A 67 2.45 3.54 -27.01
C ALA A 67 3.75 3.34 -27.81
N PRO A 68 3.95 4.06 -28.92
CA PRO A 68 5.13 3.90 -29.78
C PRO A 68 6.47 4.08 -29.06
N ALA A 69 6.53 4.97 -28.06
CA ALA A 69 7.72 5.22 -27.26
C ALA A 69 8.19 4.01 -26.42
N PHE A 70 7.35 2.98 -26.28
CA PHE A 70 7.60 1.76 -25.52
C PHE A 70 7.63 0.50 -26.40
N ALA A 71 7.72 0.65 -27.74
CA ALA A 71 7.65 -0.45 -28.69
C ALA A 71 8.72 -1.52 -28.45
N SER A 72 9.96 -1.11 -28.13
CA SER A 72 11.06 -2.03 -27.81
C SER A 72 10.87 -2.83 -26.52
N LYS A 73 9.92 -2.44 -25.66
CA LYS A 73 9.71 -3.01 -24.31
C LYS A 73 10.94 -2.96 -23.41
N GLN A 74 11.94 -2.16 -23.78
CA GLN A 74 13.20 -2.00 -23.07
C GLN A 74 13.27 -0.59 -22.49
N PHE A 75 13.95 -0.47 -21.36
CA PHE A 75 14.21 0.80 -20.71
C PHE A 75 15.51 0.75 -19.92
N ALA A 76 16.09 1.91 -19.69
CA ALA A 76 17.23 2.11 -18.81
C ALA A 76 16.87 3.17 -17.76
N ILE A 77 16.89 2.78 -16.48
CA ILE A 77 16.70 3.71 -15.36
C ILE A 77 17.89 4.68 -15.34
N GLN A 78 17.59 5.97 -15.18
CA GLN A 78 18.57 7.04 -15.09
C GLN A 78 18.82 7.40 -13.62
N PRO A 79 19.96 8.04 -13.31
CA PRO A 79 20.20 8.63 -11.99
C PRO A 79 19.11 9.63 -11.60
N GLY A 80 18.84 9.78 -10.30
CA GLY A 80 17.87 10.75 -9.77
C GLY A 80 16.55 10.15 -9.29
N SER A 81 16.48 8.83 -9.11
CA SER A 81 15.30 8.22 -8.47
C SER A 81 15.18 8.66 -7.01
N HIS A 82 14.03 9.21 -6.62
CA HIS A 82 13.79 9.70 -5.27
C HIS A 82 12.33 9.46 -4.85
N TRP A 83 12.11 9.41 -3.54
CA TRP A 83 10.78 9.38 -2.96
C TRP A 83 10.25 10.82 -2.87
N ASP A 84 9.00 11.02 -3.30
CA ASP A 84 8.28 12.27 -3.11
C ASP A 84 7.36 12.11 -1.88
N ASP A 85 7.70 12.78 -0.79
CA ASP A 85 6.94 12.71 0.47
C ASP A 85 5.57 13.38 0.38
N GLU A 86 5.41 14.40 -0.47
CA GLU A 86 4.17 15.14 -0.63
C GLU A 86 3.18 14.33 -1.47
N ALA A 87 3.64 13.86 -2.63
CA ALA A 87 2.82 13.10 -3.57
C ALA A 87 2.75 11.59 -3.26
N ARG A 88 3.53 11.11 -2.29
CA ARG A 88 3.59 9.72 -1.81
C ARG A 88 3.81 8.69 -2.90
N HIS A 89 4.79 8.96 -3.77
CA HIS A 89 5.21 8.01 -4.79
C HIS A 89 6.72 8.05 -5.00
N TRP A 90 7.23 7.01 -5.65
CA TRP A 90 8.59 7.03 -6.18
C TRP A 90 8.61 7.72 -7.53
N VAL A 91 9.50 8.69 -7.69
CA VAL A 91 9.86 9.28 -8.97
C VAL A 91 11.07 8.55 -9.51
N VAL A 92 10.93 7.88 -10.65
CA VAL A 92 11.99 7.07 -11.27
C VAL A 92 12.22 7.55 -12.70
N PRO A 93 13.27 8.33 -12.97
CA PRO A 93 13.59 8.75 -14.31
C PRO A 93 14.12 7.57 -15.13
N PHE A 94 13.67 7.44 -16.38
CA PHE A 94 14.11 6.38 -17.29
C PHE A 94 14.11 6.84 -18.75
N ARG A 95 14.80 6.07 -19.60
CA ARG A 95 14.82 6.26 -21.06
C ARG A 95 14.48 4.96 -21.76
N THR A 96 13.90 5.05 -22.94
CA THR A 96 13.75 3.91 -23.86
C THR A 96 14.71 4.05 -25.04
N PRO A 97 15.12 2.95 -25.68
CA PRO A 97 15.94 2.99 -26.89
C PRO A 97 15.27 3.75 -28.05
N ASP A 98 13.93 3.75 -28.07
CA ASP A 98 13.12 4.38 -29.11
C ASP A 98 13.05 5.92 -28.94
N GLN A 99 13.56 6.44 -27.82
CA GLN A 99 13.55 7.87 -27.53
C GLN A 99 14.71 8.60 -28.24
N ARG A 100 14.42 9.74 -28.86
CA ARG A 100 15.45 10.60 -29.48
C ARG A 100 16.48 11.06 -28.45
N ALA A 101 17.76 11.11 -28.84
CA ALA A 101 18.86 11.48 -27.93
C ALA A 101 18.66 12.84 -27.24
N ALA A 102 18.17 13.86 -27.97
CA ALA A 102 17.93 15.20 -27.43
C ALA A 102 16.65 15.34 -26.58
N SER A 103 15.82 14.29 -26.48
CA SER A 103 14.60 14.37 -25.68
C SER A 103 14.87 14.20 -24.18
N PRO A 104 14.11 14.91 -23.32
CA PRO A 104 14.20 14.77 -21.87
C PRO A 104 13.73 13.39 -21.42
N ASN A 105 14.30 12.86 -20.34
CA ASN A 105 13.93 11.54 -19.81
C ASN A 105 12.43 11.46 -19.47
N PHE A 106 11.87 10.25 -19.53
CA PHE A 106 10.57 9.97 -18.93
C PHE A 106 10.72 9.89 -17.42
N SER A 107 9.64 10.17 -16.69
CA SER A 107 9.53 9.95 -15.26
C SER A 107 8.41 8.97 -14.98
N ALA A 108 8.74 7.86 -14.33
CA ALA A 108 7.75 6.93 -13.81
C ALA A 108 7.41 7.32 -12.37
N LEU A 109 6.15 7.62 -12.12
CA LEU A 109 5.57 7.81 -10.79
C LEU A 109 5.00 6.47 -10.34
N ILE A 110 5.60 5.86 -9.33
CA ILE A 110 5.26 4.53 -8.85
C ILE A 110 4.65 4.65 -7.45
N ASP A 111 3.36 4.38 -7.34
CA ASP A 111 2.68 4.35 -6.06
C ASP A 111 2.98 3.07 -5.28
N CYS A 112 2.63 3.02 -4.00
CA CYS A 112 2.92 1.86 -3.15
C CYS A 112 2.17 0.58 -3.55
N THR A 113 1.16 0.65 -4.43
CA THR A 113 0.50 -0.54 -4.99
C THR A 113 1.28 -1.12 -6.17
N GLY A 114 2.29 -0.41 -6.66
CA GLY A 114 3.05 -0.74 -7.85
C GLY A 114 2.38 -0.24 -9.13
N ALA A 115 1.33 0.57 -9.04
CA ALA A 115 0.77 1.23 -10.20
C ALA A 115 1.74 2.32 -10.68
N VAL A 116 1.87 2.42 -12.00
CA VAL A 116 2.84 3.30 -12.63
C VAL A 116 2.13 4.27 -13.56
N VAL A 117 2.39 5.56 -13.36
CA VAL A 117 2.06 6.64 -14.28
C VAL A 117 3.35 7.13 -14.91
N VAL A 118 3.39 7.28 -16.24
CA VAL A 118 4.56 7.79 -16.94
C VAL A 118 4.27 9.21 -17.39
N GLN A 119 5.21 10.12 -17.13
CA GLN A 119 5.15 11.52 -17.51
C GLN A 119 6.40 11.94 -18.28
N GLY A 120 6.27 12.99 -19.09
CA GLY A 120 7.37 13.55 -19.88
C GLY A 120 7.72 12.71 -21.11
N GLY A 121 8.84 13.05 -21.75
CA GLY A 121 9.29 12.52 -23.03
C GLY A 121 8.36 12.91 -24.19
N ASN A 122 8.92 13.48 -25.27
CA ASN A 122 8.10 13.81 -26.45
C ASN A 122 7.51 12.51 -27.04
N GLY A 123 6.23 12.25 -26.80
CA GLY A 123 5.47 11.13 -27.38
C GLY A 123 4.72 10.20 -26.41
N ALA A 124 4.53 10.59 -25.14
CA ALA A 124 3.59 9.92 -24.23
C ALA A 124 2.13 10.29 -24.53
#